data_AF-A0A6C0C4Q8-F1
#
_entry.id   AF-A0A6C0C4Q8-F1
#
_cell.length_a   1.000
_cell.length_b   1.000
_cell.length_c   1.000
_cell.angle_alpha   90.00
_cell.angle_beta   90.00
_cell.angle_gamma   90.00
#
_symmetry.space_group_name_H-M   'P 1'
#
loop_
_entity.id
_entity.type
_entity.pdbx_description
1 polymer ?
#
loop_
_entity_poly.entity_id
_entity_poly.type
_entity_poly.pdbx_seq_one_letter_code
_entity_poly.pdbx_strand_id
1 'polypeptide(L)'
;MLLPDIILWKIWTYIGPRSYFIDKHLLTIIEKKKQLFTAKPLRIYYKLYRWEKKHYINRIGRPTMCAESSVYLDISGNCSIGKVNQNQTLQISQQLADKLIPISTIKESKGSSKLTVLHWTIKTVWTVDRRTTLYSRLWPSWTPDHFETS
;
A
#
# COMPACT_ATOMS: atom_id res chain seq x y z
N MET A 1 -25.53 8.15 29.83
CA MET A 1 -24.79 9.28 29.21
C MET A 1 -24.05 8.74 28.01
N LEU A 2 -24.33 9.27 26.81
CA LEU A 2 -23.56 8.93 25.61
C LEU A 2 -22.27 9.75 25.62
N LEU A 3 -21.11 9.10 25.46
CA LEU A 3 -19.84 9.78 25.31
C LEU A 3 -19.86 10.59 24.00
N PRO A 4 -19.33 11.82 23.97
CA PRO A 4 -19.16 12.57 22.73
C PRO A 4 -18.32 11.81 21.70
N ASP A 5 -18.68 11.95 20.42
CA ASP A 5 -18.01 11.29 19.27
C ASP A 5 -16.50 11.48 19.25
N ILE A 6 -16.04 12.65 19.66
CA ILE A 6 -14.62 13.00 19.72
C ILE A 6 -13.88 12.12 20.74
N ILE A 7 -14.51 11.84 21.89
CA ILE A 7 -13.93 11.01 22.95
C ILE A 7 -13.93 9.56 22.51
N LEU A 8 -15.04 9.07 21.95
CA LEU A 8 -15.15 7.73 21.38
C LEU A 8 -14.08 7.47 20.32
N TRP A 9 -13.85 8.44 19.44
CA TRP A 9 -12.78 8.34 18.44
C TRP A 9 -11.38 8.32 19.07
N LYS A 10 -11.11 9.15 20.07
CA LYS A 10 -9.83 9.13 20.79
C LYS A 10 -9.59 7.77 21.45
N ILE A 11 -10.59 7.25 22.14
CA ILE A 11 -10.55 5.91 22.76
C ILE A 11 -10.22 4.86 21.70
N TRP A 12 -10.92 4.87 20.56
CA TRP A 12 -10.64 3.97 19.45
C TRP A 12 -9.20 4.10 18.93
N THR A 13 -8.65 5.31 18.82
CA THR A 13 -7.26 5.50 18.35
C THR A 13 -6.22 4.91 19.30
N TYR A 14 -6.50 4.80 20.59
CA TYR A 14 -5.60 4.19 21.58
C TYR A 14 -5.75 2.67 21.65
N ILE A 15 -7.00 2.18 21.68
CA ILE A 15 -7.27 0.75 21.84
C ILE A 15 -7.00 -0.01 20.52
N GLY A 16 -7.22 0.66 19.40
CA GLY A 16 -6.95 0.13 18.08
C GLY A 16 -8.02 -0.84 17.56
N PRO A 17 -7.82 -1.34 16.34
CA PRO A 17 -8.85 -1.99 15.52
C PRO A 17 -9.25 -3.41 15.98
N ARG A 18 -8.54 -4.01 16.93
CA ARG A 18 -8.84 -5.36 17.48
C ARG A 18 -9.74 -5.35 18.72
N SER A 19 -10.19 -4.18 19.16
CA SER A 19 -11.09 -4.13 20.30
C SER A 19 -12.50 -4.54 19.94
N TYR A 20 -13.11 -5.32 20.82
CA TYR A 20 -14.52 -5.67 20.74
C TYR A 20 -15.33 -4.46 21.21
N PHE A 21 -15.97 -3.78 20.25
CA PHE A 21 -16.88 -2.69 20.55
C PHE A 21 -18.29 -3.23 20.72
N ILE A 22 -18.81 -3.08 21.93
CA ILE A 22 -20.22 -3.34 22.24
C ILE A 22 -21.11 -2.21 21.68
N ASP A 23 -20.53 -1.01 21.52
CA ASP A 23 -21.26 0.18 21.09
C ASP A 23 -21.43 0.27 19.56
N LYS A 24 -22.68 0.15 19.10
CA LYS A 24 -23.08 0.33 17.70
C LYS A 24 -22.79 1.74 17.18
N HIS A 25 -22.82 2.76 18.04
CA HIS A 25 -22.61 4.15 17.63
C HIS A 25 -21.19 4.37 17.09
N LEU A 26 -20.19 3.80 17.77
CA LEU A 26 -18.79 3.90 17.32
C LEU A 26 -18.58 3.22 15.95
N LEU A 27 -19.23 2.09 15.69
CA LEU A 27 -19.16 1.43 14.39
C LEU A 27 -19.67 2.34 13.27
N THR A 28 -20.80 3.03 13.48
CA THR A 28 -21.32 3.99 12.49
C THR A 28 -20.37 5.17 12.24
N ILE A 29 -19.67 5.65 13.27
CA ILE A 29 -18.65 6.72 13.12
C ILE A 29 -17.48 6.21 12.26
N ILE A 30 -17.00 4.99 12.53
CA ILE A 30 -15.91 4.37 11.76
C ILE A 30 -16.34 4.20 10.30
N GLU A 31 -17.55 3.69 10.05
CA GLU A 31 -18.09 3.52 8.70
C GLU A 31 -18.19 4.85 7.94
N LYS A 32 -18.73 5.91 8.57
CA LYS A 32 -18.76 7.25 7.98
C LYS A 32 -17.36 7.74 7.60
N LYS A 33 -16.35 7.49 8.43
CA LYS A 33 -14.96 7.85 8.09
C LYS A 33 -14.38 7.00 6.96
N LYS A 34 -14.74 5.71 6.89
CA LYS A 34 -14.34 4.85 5.77
C LYS A 34 -14.96 5.30 4.45
N GLN A 35 -16.21 5.76 4.46
CA GLN A 35 -16.91 6.27 3.28
C GLN A 35 -16.17 7.46 2.63
N LEU A 36 -15.47 8.29 3.39
CA LEU A 36 -14.65 9.39 2.86
C LEU A 36 -13.59 8.91 1.86
N PHE A 37 -13.02 7.72 2.11
CA PHE A 37 -11.98 7.13 1.25
C PHE A 37 -12.55 6.33 0.09
N THR A 38 -13.80 5.87 0.21
CA THR A 38 -14.54 5.31 -0.93
C THR A 38 -14.93 6.41 -1.92
N ALA A 39 -15.40 7.56 -1.41
CA ALA A 39 -15.79 8.69 -2.26
C ALA A 39 -14.59 9.40 -2.89
N LYS A 40 -13.48 9.52 -2.16
CA LYS A 40 -12.24 10.17 -2.65
C LYS A 40 -11.03 9.27 -2.39
N PRO A 41 -10.63 8.44 -3.37
CA PRO A 41 -9.54 7.49 -3.20
C PRO A 41 -8.21 8.18 -2.90
N LEU A 42 -7.31 7.42 -2.28
CA LEU A 42 -5.96 7.89 -1.98
C LEU A 42 -5.02 7.54 -3.14
N ARG A 43 -4.24 8.54 -3.56
CA ARG A 43 -3.16 8.36 -4.54
C ARG A 43 -1.89 7.95 -3.83
N ILE A 44 -1.42 6.76 -4.14
CA ILE A 44 -0.11 6.27 -3.72
C ILE A 44 0.81 6.28 -4.93
N TYR A 45 1.97 6.90 -4.76
CA TYR A 45 3.01 6.92 -5.77
C TYR A 45 4.04 5.85 -5.45
N TYR A 46 4.55 5.20 -6.49
CA TYR A 46 5.53 4.15 -6.34
C TYR A 46 6.52 4.13 -7.51
N LYS A 47 7.68 3.57 -7.24
CA LYS A 47 8.73 3.33 -8.22
C LYS A 47 9.17 1.87 -8.14
N LEU A 48 9.22 1.22 -9.29
CA LEU A 48 9.63 -0.18 -9.41
C LEU A 48 11.00 -0.29 -10.07
N TYR A 49 11.71 -1.35 -9.70
CA TYR A 49 12.81 -1.90 -10.45
C TYR A 49 12.38 -3.17 -11.15
N ARG A 50 12.74 -3.27 -12.42
CA ARG A 50 12.55 -4.45 -13.24
C ARG A 50 13.87 -5.16 -13.41
N TRP A 51 13.94 -6.44 -13.06
CA TRP A 51 15.07 -7.28 -13.42
C TRP A 51 14.74 -8.01 -14.70
N GLU A 52 15.52 -7.74 -15.74
CA GLU A 52 15.29 -8.30 -17.06
C GLU A 52 16.49 -9.08 -17.57
N LYS A 53 16.19 -10.07 -18.42
CA LYS A 53 17.17 -10.86 -19.15
C LYS A 53 16.86 -10.78 -20.63
N LYS A 54 17.85 -10.36 -21.41
CA LYS A 54 17.76 -10.35 -22.88
C LYS A 54 18.19 -11.70 -23.43
N HIS A 55 17.35 -12.29 -24.25
CA HIS A 55 17.65 -13.50 -24.99
C HIS A 55 17.94 -13.12 -26.44
N TYR A 56 19.12 -13.48 -26.91
CA TYR A 56 19.51 -13.41 -28.31
C TYR A 56 19.44 -14.82 -28.89
N ILE A 57 19.31 -14.94 -30.22
CA ILE A 57 19.15 -16.22 -30.94
C ILE A 57 20.10 -17.32 -30.42
N ASN A 58 21.36 -16.98 -30.10
CA ASN A 58 22.38 -17.94 -29.65
C ASN A 58 22.95 -17.65 -28.25
N ARG A 59 22.44 -16.65 -27.51
CA ARG A 59 23.05 -16.23 -26.24
C ARG A 59 22.02 -15.72 -25.25
N ILE A 60 22.20 -16.10 -24.00
CA ILE A 60 21.43 -15.59 -22.88
C ILE A 60 22.24 -14.46 -22.22
N GLY A 61 21.72 -13.24 -22.26
CA GLY A 61 22.34 -12.07 -21.66
C GLY A 61 22.37 -12.16 -20.13
N ARG A 62 23.27 -11.38 -19.52
CA ARG A 62 23.30 -11.22 -18.05
C ARG A 62 22.05 -10.46 -17.60
N PRO A 63 21.47 -10.80 -16.43
CA PRO A 63 20.39 -10.01 -15.85
C PRO A 63 20.83 -8.57 -15.63
N THR A 64 19.97 -7.63 -15.99
CA THR A 64 20.18 -6.20 -15.76
C THR A 64 18.98 -5.62 -15.00
N MET A 65 19.25 -4.70 -14.08
CA MET A 65 18.24 -3.95 -13.36
C MET A 65 17.89 -2.68 -14.12
N CYS A 66 16.62 -2.46 -14.40
CA CYS A 66 16.09 -1.27 -15.04
C CYS A 66 15.15 -0.52 -14.07
N ALA A 67 15.31 0.79 -13.98
CA ALA A 67 14.43 1.64 -13.19
C ALA A 67 13.27 2.13 -14.02
N GLU A 68 12.04 1.83 -13.58
CA GLU A 68 10.84 2.35 -14.22
C GLU A 68 10.57 3.80 -13.79
N SER A 69 9.78 4.50 -14.59
CA SER A 69 9.19 5.77 -14.21
C SER A 69 8.28 5.61 -12.99
N SER A 70 8.09 6.70 -12.25
CA SER A 70 7.13 6.73 -11.15
C SER A 70 5.71 6.57 -11.69
N VAL A 71 4.95 5.67 -11.08
CA VAL A 71 3.53 5.42 -11.39
C VAL A 71 2.71 5.71 -10.13
N TYR A 72 1.43 5.97 -10.29
CA TYR A 72 0.50 6.12 -9.19
C TYR A 72 -0.59 5.04 -9.23
N LEU A 73 -1.09 4.68 -8.05
CA LEU A 73 -2.22 3.80 -7.85
C LEU A 73 -3.24 4.50 -6.97
N ASP A 74 -4.50 4.51 -7.42
CA ASP A 74 -5.63 4.96 -6.61
C ASP A 74 -6.14 3.80 -5.76
N ILE A 75 -6.20 4.00 -4.44
CA ILE A 75 -6.68 3.01 -3.48
C ILE A 75 -7.98 3.50 -2.86
N SER A 76 -9.03 2.70 -3.08
CA SER A 76 -10.38 2.91 -2.55
C SER A 76 -10.75 1.83 -1.55
N GLY A 77 -10.43 2.04 -0.27
CA GLY A 77 -10.81 1.17 0.84
C GLY A 77 -10.31 -0.29 0.74
N ASN A 78 -10.52 -1.05 1.82
CA ASN A 78 -10.29 -2.51 1.92
C ASN A 78 -8.89 -3.01 1.51
N CYS A 79 -7.91 -2.12 1.47
CA CYS A 79 -6.53 -2.45 1.19
C CYS A 79 -5.70 -1.90 2.34
N SER A 80 -5.07 -2.77 3.12
CA SER A 80 -4.10 -2.30 4.10
C SER A 80 -2.89 -1.73 3.36
N ILE A 81 -2.40 -0.56 3.77
CA ILE A 81 -1.28 0.12 3.07
C ILE A 81 0.05 0.00 3.79
N GLY A 82 0.04 -0.35 5.09
CA GLY A 82 1.25 -0.40 5.91
C GLY A 82 1.45 0.80 6.85
N LYS A 83 2.70 1.04 7.25
CA LYS A 83 3.09 2.20 8.08
C LYS A 83 3.32 3.42 7.22
N VAL A 84 2.86 4.57 7.70
CA VAL A 84 3.23 5.87 7.15
C VAL A 84 4.35 6.45 8.01
N ASN A 85 5.52 6.67 7.41
CA ASN A 85 6.63 7.34 8.09
C ASN A 85 6.41 8.85 8.13
N GLN A 86 7.13 9.55 9.01
CA GLN A 86 7.09 11.02 9.11
C GLN A 86 7.47 11.71 7.78
N ASN A 87 8.34 11.07 6.99
CA ASN A 87 8.81 11.57 5.70
C ASN A 87 7.84 11.28 4.53
N GLN A 88 6.59 10.88 4.82
CA GLN A 88 5.56 10.49 3.84
C GLN A 88 5.91 9.26 2.97
N THR A 89 7.00 8.56 3.29
CA THR A 89 7.31 7.25 2.73
C THR A 89 6.50 6.17 3.44
N LEU A 90 6.18 5.10 2.71
CA LEU A 90 5.36 4.01 3.21
C LEU A 90 6.22 2.75 3.41
N GLN A 91 6.14 2.17 4.60
CA GLN A 91 6.50 0.77 4.80
C GLN A 91 5.28 -0.06 4.42
N ILE A 92 5.29 -0.59 3.21
CA ILE A 92 4.10 -1.19 2.60
C ILE A 92 3.70 -2.52 3.25
N SER A 93 2.40 -2.79 3.28
CA SER A 93 1.86 -4.11 3.61
C SER A 93 2.08 -5.10 2.45
N GLN A 94 2.00 -6.40 2.74
CA GLN A 94 2.01 -7.44 1.71
C GLN A 94 0.85 -7.25 0.71
N GLN A 95 -0.35 -6.93 1.19
CA GLN A 95 -1.52 -6.71 0.33
C GLN A 95 -1.31 -5.58 -0.68
N LEU A 96 -0.62 -4.51 -0.26
CA LEU A 96 -0.29 -3.41 -1.16
C LEU A 96 0.83 -3.83 -2.12
N ALA A 97 1.85 -4.53 -1.64
CA ALA A 97 2.95 -5.03 -2.47
C ALA A 97 2.44 -5.89 -3.63
N ASP A 98 1.51 -6.81 -3.34
CA ASP A 98 0.91 -7.71 -4.34
C ASP A 98 0.10 -6.95 -5.40
N LYS A 99 -0.51 -5.81 -5.04
CA LYS A 99 -1.21 -4.94 -6.01
C LYS A 99 -0.26 -4.08 -6.84
N LEU A 100 0.87 -3.66 -6.27
CA LEU A 100 1.83 -2.80 -6.94
C LEU A 100 2.71 -3.57 -7.93
N ILE A 101 3.04 -4.82 -7.61
CA ILE A 101 3.90 -5.67 -8.45
C ILE A 101 3.06 -6.23 -9.61
N PRO A 102 3.37 -5.88 -10.86
CA PRO A 102 2.68 -6.48 -11.99
C PRO A 102 3.12 -7.94 -12.16
N ILE A 103 2.20 -8.77 -12.65
CA ILE A 103 2.49 -10.16 -13.01
C ILE A 103 3.62 -10.18 -14.04
N SER A 104 4.67 -10.95 -13.80
CA SER A 104 5.83 -11.05 -14.69
C SER A 104 5.41 -11.65 -16.03
N THR A 105 5.39 -10.83 -17.08
CA THR A 105 5.11 -11.28 -18.45
C THR A 105 6.39 -11.35 -19.26
N ILE A 106 6.57 -12.41 -20.04
CA ILE A 106 7.58 -12.45 -21.09
C ILE A 106 7.11 -11.51 -22.21
N LYS A 107 7.94 -10.54 -22.60
CA LYS A 107 7.66 -9.66 -23.73
C LYS A 107 8.58 -10.02 -24.89
N GLU A 108 7.99 -10.42 -26.00
CA GLU A 108 8.71 -10.54 -27.26
C GLU A 108 8.86 -9.13 -27.84
N SER A 109 10.11 -8.65 -27.98
CA SER A 109 10.34 -7.42 -28.73
C SER A 109 10.16 -7.72 -30.22
N LYS A 110 9.74 -6.74 -31.02
CA LYS A 110 9.53 -6.87 -32.49
C LYS A 110 10.86 -7.06 -33.29
N GLY A 111 11.82 -7.81 -32.77
CA GLY A 111 13.12 -8.11 -33.39
C GLY A 111 13.70 -9.45 -32.92
N SER A 112 14.96 -9.75 -33.25
CA SER A 112 15.66 -11.01 -32.95
C SER A 112 15.99 -11.25 -31.47
N SER A 113 15.43 -10.45 -30.55
CA SER A 113 15.68 -10.56 -29.12
C SER A 113 14.38 -10.67 -28.31
N LYS A 114 14.33 -11.64 -27.39
CA LYS A 114 13.23 -11.79 -26.43
C LYS A 114 13.64 -11.21 -25.09
N LEU A 115 12.72 -10.55 -24.39
CA LEU A 115 12.98 -9.97 -23.08
C LEU A 115 12.12 -10.69 -22.04
N THR A 116 12.81 -11.30 -21.08
CA THR A 116 12.17 -11.99 -19.96
C THR A 116 12.32 -11.15 -18.72
N VAL A 117 11.20 -10.76 -18.11
CA VAL A 117 11.20 -10.13 -16.78
C VAL A 117 11.32 -11.24 -15.75
N LEU A 118 12.41 -11.23 -14.98
CA LEU A 118 12.69 -12.24 -13.96
C LEU A 118 11.91 -11.96 -12.68
N HIS A 119 11.97 -10.72 -12.19
CA HIS A 119 11.24 -10.28 -11.02
C HIS A 119 11.14 -8.76 -10.97
N TRP A 120 10.21 -8.29 -10.15
CA TRP A 120 10.00 -6.89 -9.83
C TRP A 120 10.42 -6.63 -8.39
N THR A 121 11.00 -5.45 -8.14
CA THR A 121 11.34 -5.01 -6.79
C THR A 121 10.76 -3.62 -6.58
N ILE A 122 10.08 -3.41 -5.47
CA ILE A 122 9.58 -2.09 -5.10
C ILE A 122 10.75 -1.26 -4.57
N LYS A 123 11.07 -0.15 -5.24
CA LYS A 123 12.15 0.76 -4.82
C LYS A 123 11.68 1.67 -3.70
N THR A 124 10.61 2.41 -3.97
CA THR A 124 10.06 3.40 -3.05
C THR A 124 8.56 3.52 -3.26
N VAL A 125 7.85 3.76 -2.16
CA VAL A 125 6.42 4.07 -2.15
C VAL A 125 6.21 5.28 -1.25
N TRP A 126 5.47 6.26 -1.73
CA TRP A 126 5.19 7.49 -0.98
C TRP A 126 3.79 8.01 -1.27
N THR A 127 3.32 8.87 -0.39
CA THR A 127 2.04 9.57 -0.51
C THR A 127 2.28 11.07 -0.41
N VAL A 128 1.39 11.85 -1.01
CA VAL A 128 1.37 13.31 -0.82
C VAL A 128 0.22 13.71 0.12
N ASP A 129 -0.76 12.82 0.30
CA ASP A 129 -1.97 13.12 1.06
C ASP A 129 -1.75 12.89 2.56
N ARG A 130 -2.07 13.89 3.39
CA ARG A 130 -2.00 13.75 4.85
C ARG A 130 -3.06 12.78 5.40
N ARG A 131 -4.15 12.54 4.66
CA ARG A 131 -5.22 11.60 5.04
C ARG A 131 -4.74 10.14 5.10
N THR A 132 -3.56 9.85 4.55
CA THR A 132 -2.99 8.50 4.51
C THR A 132 -2.73 7.93 5.91
N THR A 133 -2.41 8.78 6.89
CA THR A 133 -2.24 8.37 8.30
C THR A 133 -3.55 7.92 8.95
N LEU A 134 -4.65 8.60 8.61
CA LEU A 134 -5.98 8.19 9.04
C LEU A 134 -6.39 6.86 8.38
N TYR A 135 -6.06 6.70 7.10
CA TYR A 135 -6.37 5.49 6.35
C TYR A 135 -5.60 4.27 6.89
N SER A 136 -4.29 4.39 7.17
CA SER A 136 -3.51 3.28 7.74
C SER A 136 -4.06 2.79 9.07
N ARG A 137 -4.66 3.68 9.87
CA ARG A 137 -5.35 3.32 11.12
C ARG A 137 -6.67 2.59 10.88
N LEU A 138 -7.46 3.03 9.89
CA LEU A 138 -8.77 2.44 9.57
C LEU A 138 -8.65 1.06 8.92
N TRP A 139 -7.56 0.79 8.20
CA TRP A 139 -7.22 -0.50 7.59
C TRP A 139 -5.81 -0.94 8.01
N PRO A 140 -5.64 -1.41 9.26
CA PRO A 140 -4.35 -1.88 9.76
C PRO A 140 -3.83 -3.07 8.94
N SER A 141 -2.53 -3.13 8.73
CA SER A 141 -1.83 -4.25 8.08
C SER A 141 -1.18 -5.22 9.06
N TRP A 142 -1.26 -4.98 10.38
CA TRP A 142 -0.33 -5.52 11.36
C TRP A 142 -0.83 -6.78 12.09
N THR A 143 0.01 -7.81 12.13
CA THR A 143 0.19 -8.65 13.31
C THR A 143 0.82 -7.79 14.43
N PRO A 144 0.32 -7.85 15.67
CA PRO A 144 0.59 -6.84 16.69
C PRO A 144 1.90 -7.16 17.40
N ASP A 145 3.03 -6.86 16.77
CA ASP A 145 4.25 -6.68 17.54
C ASP A 145 4.50 -5.19 17.66
N HIS A 146 4.36 -4.71 18.89
CA HIS A 146 4.58 -3.34 19.37
C HIS A 146 3.36 -2.42 19.29
N PHE A 147 2.63 -2.38 20.41
CA PHE A 147 2.01 -1.14 20.88
C PHE A 147 3.07 -0.02 20.80
N GLU A 148 2.80 0.99 19.98
CA GLU A 148 3.63 2.20 19.90
C GLU A 148 3.51 2.95 21.25
N THR A 149 4.43 2.69 22.17
CA THR A 149 4.75 3.66 23.21
C THR A 149 5.71 4.68 22.61
N SER A 150 5.18 5.88 22.39
CA SER A 150 5.88 7.17 22.31
C SER A 150 6.61 7.53 21.02
#